data_AF-A0A913YNW1-F1
#
_entry.id   AF-A0A913YNW1-F1
#
_cell.length_a   1.000
_cell.length_b   1.000
_cell.length_c   1.000
_cell.angle_alpha   90.00
_cell.angle_beta   90.00
_cell.angle_gamma   90.00
#
_symmetry.space_group_name_H-M   'P 1'
#
loop_
_entity.id
_entity.type
_entity.pdbx_description
1 polymer ?
#
loop_
_entity_poly.entity_id
_entity_poly.type
_entity_poly.pdbx_seq_one_letter_code
_entity_poly.pdbx_strand_id
1 'polypeptide(L)'
;MFYCINYYLVSIDRRRQREEEEPDDTSRYGQSVDAQENNTDAAGAEEPNFGLSGKLTEYTNTYKGVVIKYNEPPEARKPKTRWRLYPFKGEEALKVLYIHRQSAFLLGRQRHIADIPIDHPSCSKQHAVLQYKLADYERTDGTIGRKVKPYIIDLESANGTYLNNERIEPRRYYELKERDVLKFGFSSREYVMLHERSLNTEENQEEPTSSNEDSPE
;
A
#
# COMPACT_ATOMS: atom_id res chain seq x y z
N MET A 1 55.27 -17.83 12.70
CA MET A 1 53.89 -18.35 12.73
C MET A 1 53.51 -18.64 11.29
N PHE A 2 53.64 -19.83 10.68
CA PHE A 2 53.21 -21.17 11.10
C PHE A 2 51.85 -21.15 11.80
N TYR A 3 50.78 -21.47 11.08
CA TYR A 3 50.16 -22.79 11.16
C TYR A 3 49.63 -23.23 9.80
N CYS A 4 49.93 -24.49 9.49
CA CYS A 4 49.58 -25.30 8.33
C CYS A 4 48.44 -26.26 8.75
N ILE A 5 48.04 -27.16 7.81
CA ILE A 5 47.25 -28.41 7.96
C ILE A 5 45.77 -28.27 7.53
N ASN A 6 45.15 -29.13 6.70
CA ASN A 6 45.60 -30.11 5.69
C ASN A 6 44.36 -30.53 4.85
N TYR A 7 44.58 -30.70 3.55
CA TYR A 7 44.17 -31.77 2.61
C TYR A 7 42.98 -32.69 2.95
N TYR A 8 42.10 -32.91 1.96
CA TYR A 8 41.89 -34.23 1.33
C TYR A 8 41.32 -34.09 -0.09
N LEU A 9 42.17 -34.44 -1.07
CA LEU A 9 41.85 -34.76 -2.46
C LEU A 9 41.86 -36.30 -2.54
N VAL A 10 40.82 -36.91 -3.09
CA VAL A 10 40.84 -38.34 -3.43
C VAL A 10 40.72 -38.46 -4.95
N SER A 11 41.84 -38.80 -5.56
CA SER A 11 41.94 -39.38 -6.90
C SER A 11 42.34 -40.84 -6.73
N ILE A 12 41.60 -41.77 -7.33
CA ILE A 12 42.02 -43.15 -7.56
C ILE A 12 41.71 -43.47 -9.02
N ASP A 13 42.74 -43.94 -9.72
CA ASP A 13 42.74 -44.26 -11.15
C ASP A 13 43.04 -45.77 -11.35
N ARG A 14 42.34 -46.36 -12.33
CA ARG A 14 42.57 -47.62 -13.10
C ARG A 14 42.78 -49.00 -12.43
N ARG A 15 41.90 -49.95 -12.80
CA ARG A 15 42.25 -51.30 -13.32
C ARG A 15 41.10 -51.95 -14.13
N ARG A 16 41.21 -51.89 -15.46
CA ARG A 16 41.17 -52.98 -16.47
C ARG A 16 40.08 -54.09 -16.42
N GLN A 17 39.20 -54.09 -17.44
CA GLN A 17 38.70 -55.21 -18.31
C GLN A 17 37.51 -54.61 -19.12
N ARG A 18 37.69 -54.10 -20.35
CA ARG A 18 37.76 -54.73 -21.69
C ARG A 18 36.56 -55.61 -22.06
N GLU A 19 35.66 -55.04 -22.87
CA GLU A 19 34.72 -55.63 -23.86
C GLU A 19 34.04 -54.38 -24.51
N GLU A 20 34.56 -53.79 -25.59
CA GLU A 20 34.30 -54.08 -27.03
C GLU A 20 32.82 -54.36 -27.36
N GLU A 21 32.10 -53.36 -27.88
CA GLU A 21 31.29 -53.46 -29.13
C GLU A 21 30.69 -52.09 -29.56
N GLU A 22 30.63 -51.90 -30.87
CA GLU A 22 30.39 -50.70 -31.69
C GLU A 22 28.90 -50.24 -31.78
N PRO A 23 28.60 -49.05 -32.33
CA PRO A 23 27.25 -48.49 -32.39
C PRO A 23 26.49 -48.96 -33.65
N ASP A 24 25.19 -49.21 -33.55
CA ASP A 24 24.32 -49.39 -34.72
C ASP A 24 23.19 -48.35 -34.76
N ASP A 25 23.21 -47.61 -35.86
CA ASP A 25 22.24 -46.67 -36.35
C ASP A 25 21.16 -47.45 -37.11
N THR A 26 19.88 -47.32 -36.76
CA THR A 26 18.84 -47.27 -37.79
C THR A 26 17.47 -46.92 -37.22
N SER A 27 16.94 -45.82 -37.76
CA SER A 27 15.53 -45.47 -37.82
C SER A 27 14.61 -46.64 -38.24
N ARG A 28 13.51 -46.85 -37.52
CA ARG A 28 12.31 -47.47 -38.12
C ARG A 28 11.02 -46.91 -37.53
N TYR A 29 10.39 -46.05 -38.33
CA TYR A 29 9.01 -45.61 -38.21
C TYR A 29 8.04 -46.80 -38.24
N GLY A 30 7.05 -46.77 -37.34
CA GLY A 30 5.73 -47.36 -37.56
C GLY A 30 5.54 -48.81 -37.14
N GLN A 31 5.07 -49.04 -35.90
CA GLN A 31 4.14 -50.14 -35.65
C GLN A 31 3.21 -49.81 -34.46
N SER A 32 1.93 -49.68 -34.77
CA SER A 32 0.81 -49.54 -33.86
C SER A 32 0.52 -50.88 -33.17
N VAL A 33 0.42 -50.85 -31.84
CA VAL A 33 -0.25 -51.90 -31.05
C VAL A 33 -1.18 -51.23 -30.04
N ASP A 34 -2.47 -51.45 -30.25
CA ASP A 34 -3.56 -50.97 -29.44
C ASP A 34 -3.68 -51.71 -28.10
N ALA A 35 -4.18 -50.94 -27.13
CA ALA A 35 -4.95 -51.34 -25.93
C ALA A 35 -4.22 -52.04 -24.78
N GLN A 36 -3.89 -51.25 -23.75
CA GLN A 36 -4.30 -51.55 -22.37
C GLN A 36 -4.64 -50.23 -21.65
N GLU A 37 -5.93 -50.01 -21.41
CA GLU A 37 -6.48 -48.97 -20.55
C GLU A 37 -5.96 -49.17 -19.11
N ASN A 38 -4.98 -48.36 -18.72
CA ASN A 38 -4.76 -48.01 -17.33
C ASN A 38 -5.19 -46.55 -17.17
N ASN A 39 -6.37 -46.38 -16.57
CA ASN A 39 -6.94 -45.10 -16.19
C ASN A 39 -6.03 -44.43 -15.14
N THR A 40 -5.01 -43.75 -15.64
CA THR A 40 -4.35 -42.66 -14.94
C THR A 40 -5.00 -41.42 -15.50
N ASP A 41 -5.68 -40.64 -14.65
CA ASP A 41 -6.14 -39.31 -15.00
C ASP A 41 -4.92 -38.54 -15.52
N ALA A 42 -4.78 -38.50 -16.83
CA ALA A 42 -3.82 -37.67 -17.52
C ALA A 42 -4.22 -36.25 -17.15
N ALA A 43 -3.47 -35.67 -16.21
CA ALA A 43 -3.46 -34.23 -16.01
C ALA A 43 -3.20 -33.64 -17.40
N GLY A 44 -4.28 -33.17 -18.04
CA GLY A 44 -4.20 -32.56 -19.37
C GLY A 44 -3.11 -31.51 -19.32
N ALA A 45 -2.32 -31.44 -20.39
CA ALA A 45 -1.26 -30.44 -20.52
C ALA A 45 -1.79 -29.09 -20.06
N GLU A 46 -1.22 -28.55 -18.96
CA GLU A 46 -1.69 -27.30 -18.39
C GLU A 46 -1.65 -26.24 -19.48
N GLU A 47 -2.81 -25.66 -19.78
CA GLU A 47 -2.89 -24.56 -20.74
C GLU A 47 -1.97 -23.42 -20.27
N PRO A 48 -1.29 -22.73 -21.20
CA PRO A 48 -0.42 -21.64 -20.84
C PRO A 48 -1.18 -20.58 -20.04
N ASN A 49 -0.78 -20.40 -18.78
CA ASN A 49 -1.37 -19.39 -17.90
C ASN A 49 -0.82 -18.01 -18.28
N PHE A 50 -1.62 -17.23 -19.01
CA PHE A 50 -1.31 -15.84 -19.37
C PHE A 50 -1.66 -14.83 -18.25
N GLY A 51 -2.04 -15.32 -17.07
CA GLY A 51 -2.22 -14.48 -15.89
C GLY A 51 -0.91 -13.81 -15.47
N LEU A 52 -0.99 -12.56 -15.04
CA LEU A 52 0.16 -11.82 -14.52
C LEU A 52 0.73 -12.57 -13.32
N SER A 53 1.97 -13.03 -13.43
CA SER A 53 2.66 -13.71 -12.32
C SER A 53 2.90 -12.75 -11.16
N GLY A 54 2.35 -13.07 -10.00
CA GLY A 54 2.52 -12.28 -8.76
C GLY A 54 3.97 -12.16 -8.27
N LYS A 55 4.92 -12.93 -8.84
CA LYS A 55 6.34 -12.80 -8.51
C LYS A 55 6.93 -11.44 -8.91
N LEU A 56 6.45 -10.82 -9.99
CA LEU A 56 7.00 -9.52 -10.43
C LEU A 56 6.69 -8.39 -9.43
N THR A 57 5.50 -8.40 -8.82
CA THR A 57 5.12 -7.42 -7.82
C THR A 57 5.85 -7.66 -6.50
N GLU A 58 6.10 -8.91 -6.13
CA GLU A 58 6.96 -9.28 -5.00
C GLU A 58 8.36 -8.66 -5.10
N TYR A 59 9.04 -8.78 -6.25
CA TYR A 59 10.38 -8.22 -6.40
C TYR A 59 10.43 -6.69 -6.34
N THR A 60 9.37 -6.01 -6.79
CA THR A 60 9.38 -4.55 -6.96
C THR A 60 8.94 -3.82 -5.68
N ASN A 61 7.96 -4.35 -4.94
CA ASN A 61 7.32 -3.63 -3.84
C ASN A 61 7.23 -4.44 -2.54
N THR A 62 8.31 -5.14 -2.19
CA THR A 62 8.42 -5.78 -0.87
C THR A 62 8.95 -4.80 0.17
N TYR A 63 8.14 -4.53 1.19
CA TYR A 63 8.54 -3.75 2.36
C TYR A 63 8.46 -4.61 3.61
N LYS A 64 9.57 -4.72 4.34
CA LYS A 64 9.68 -5.53 5.56
C LYS A 64 9.17 -6.98 5.39
N GLY A 65 9.38 -7.57 4.20
CA GLY A 65 8.96 -8.93 3.88
C GLY A 65 7.49 -9.09 3.47
N VAL A 66 6.75 -7.99 3.25
CA VAL A 66 5.36 -8.01 2.79
C VAL A 66 5.24 -7.19 1.51
N VAL A 67 4.53 -7.73 0.52
CA VAL A 67 4.22 -7.02 -0.71
C VAL A 67 3.21 -5.91 -0.42
N ILE A 68 3.59 -4.67 -0.72
CA ILE A 68 2.68 -3.53 -0.65
C ILE A 68 1.87 -3.47 -1.96
N LYS A 69 0.54 -3.28 -1.83
CA LYS A 69 -0.35 -3.18 -3.00
C LYS A 69 -0.23 -1.84 -3.71
N TYR A 70 0.10 -0.80 -2.96
CA TYR A 70 0.10 0.58 -3.40
C TYR A 70 1.49 1.06 -3.84
N ASN A 71 1.53 1.79 -4.94
CA ASN A 71 2.73 2.52 -5.39
C ASN A 71 2.43 4.01 -5.35
N GLU A 72 3.34 4.80 -4.78
CA GLU A 72 3.19 6.26 -4.74
C GLU A 72 3.22 6.84 -6.17
N PRO A 73 2.32 7.79 -6.49
CA PRO A 73 2.33 8.46 -7.78
C PRO A 73 3.56 9.37 -7.93
N PRO A 74 4.01 9.69 -9.16
CA PRO A 74 5.14 10.62 -9.38
C PRO A 74 4.85 12.05 -8.87
N GLU A 75 3.58 12.39 -8.68
CA GLU A 75 3.08 13.64 -8.09
C GLU A 75 3.19 13.68 -6.55
N ALA A 76 3.60 12.58 -5.92
CA ALA A 76 3.73 12.47 -4.47
C ALA A 76 4.76 13.48 -3.94
N ARG A 77 4.34 14.34 -3.01
CA ARG A 77 5.22 15.34 -2.39
C ARG A 77 4.91 15.46 -0.90
N LYS A 78 5.94 15.61 -0.08
CA LYS A 78 5.77 15.86 1.35
C LYS A 78 5.10 17.23 1.58
N PRO A 79 4.06 17.33 2.42
CA PRO A 79 3.39 18.60 2.69
C PRO A 79 4.28 19.53 3.51
N LYS A 80 4.17 20.83 3.25
CA LYS A 80 4.74 21.87 4.13
C LYS A 80 3.81 22.17 5.33
N THR A 81 2.51 21.98 5.13
CA THR A 81 1.49 22.19 6.17
C THR A 81 1.55 21.08 7.22
N ARG A 82 1.47 21.46 8.50
CA ARG A 82 1.46 20.52 9.63
C ARG A 82 0.08 19.92 9.86
N TRP A 83 -0.25 18.90 9.05
CA TRP A 83 -1.43 18.06 9.23
C TRP A 83 -1.29 17.11 10.42
N ARG A 84 -2.43 16.90 11.08
CA ARG A 84 -2.61 16.03 12.26
C ARG A 84 -3.92 15.26 12.11
N LEU A 85 -3.92 13.99 12.49
CA LEU A 85 -5.14 13.20 12.70
C LEU A 85 -5.40 13.08 14.19
N TYR A 86 -6.67 13.31 14.54
CA TYR A 86 -7.19 13.18 15.89
C TYR A 86 -8.09 11.95 15.94
N PRO A 87 -7.58 10.80 16.40
CA PRO A 87 -8.38 9.62 16.59
C PRO A 87 -9.27 9.74 17.83
N PHE A 88 -10.55 9.45 17.67
CA PHE A 88 -11.54 9.37 18.74
C PHE A 88 -12.10 7.95 18.80
N LYS A 89 -12.39 7.46 20.00
CA LYS A 89 -13.13 6.21 20.22
C LYS A 89 -14.36 6.55 21.06
N GLY A 90 -15.47 6.86 20.40
CA GLY A 90 -16.60 7.51 21.06
C GLY A 90 -16.18 8.89 21.55
N GLU A 91 -16.34 9.16 22.84
CA GLU A 91 -15.97 10.44 23.47
C GLU A 91 -14.50 10.52 23.90
N GLU A 92 -13.77 9.40 23.87
CA GLU A 92 -12.37 9.35 24.28
C GLU A 92 -11.44 9.78 23.15
N ALA A 93 -10.70 10.88 23.36
CA ALA A 93 -9.63 11.32 22.46
C ALA A 93 -8.37 10.47 22.67
N LEU A 94 -7.90 9.81 21.62
CA LEU A 94 -6.67 9.04 21.61
C LEU A 94 -5.46 9.91 21.21
N LYS A 95 -4.27 9.33 21.25
CA LYS A 95 -3.02 10.02 20.90
C LYS A 95 -3.06 10.61 19.49
N VAL A 96 -2.76 11.90 19.39
CA VAL A 96 -2.65 12.64 18.12
C VAL A 96 -1.57 12.05 17.22
N LEU A 97 -1.90 11.90 15.93
CA LEU A 97 -1.01 11.35 14.91
C LEU A 97 -0.52 12.46 13.98
N TYR A 98 0.80 12.58 13.83
CA TYR A 98 1.42 13.61 13.00
C TYR A 98 1.64 13.10 11.56
N ILE A 99 0.71 13.43 10.66
CA ILE A 99 0.70 12.93 9.28
C ILE A 99 1.39 13.84 8.26
N HIS A 100 2.25 14.77 8.67
CA HIS A 100 2.95 15.67 7.73
C HIS A 100 4.42 15.27 7.47
N ARG A 101 4.90 14.20 8.11
CA ARG A 101 6.32 13.84 8.09
C ARG A 101 6.76 13.04 6.86
N GLN A 102 5.80 12.43 6.16
CA GLN A 102 6.01 11.58 4.98
C GLN A 102 5.07 12.00 3.84
N SER A 103 5.29 11.49 2.63
CA SER A 103 4.44 11.70 1.45
C SER A 103 3.19 10.82 1.46
N ALA A 104 3.28 9.62 2.02
CA ALA A 104 2.19 8.67 2.14
C ALA A 104 2.15 8.04 3.54
N PHE A 105 1.00 7.53 3.95
CA PHE A 105 0.81 6.76 5.18
C PHE A 105 -0.10 5.57 4.90
N LEU A 106 0.37 4.36 5.18
CA LEU A 106 -0.42 3.15 5.06
C LEU A 106 -1.27 2.96 6.31
N LEU A 107 -2.59 2.85 6.11
CA LEU A 107 -3.54 2.54 7.15
C LEU A 107 -4.02 1.10 7.03
N GLY A 108 -4.03 0.37 8.14
CA GLY A 108 -4.54 -1.00 8.14
C GLY A 108 -4.26 -1.76 9.43
N ARG A 109 -4.73 -3.02 9.47
CA ARG A 109 -4.62 -3.88 10.65
C ARG A 109 -3.22 -4.43 10.89
N GLN A 110 -2.40 -4.52 9.84
CA GLN A 110 -1.07 -5.14 9.94
C GLN A 110 -0.03 -4.15 10.47
N ARG A 111 0.10 -4.06 11.79
CA ARG A 111 1.00 -3.12 12.50
C ARG A 111 2.47 -3.16 12.05
N HIS A 112 2.95 -4.30 11.58
CA HIS A 112 4.34 -4.46 11.12
C HIS A 112 4.68 -3.53 9.94
N ILE A 113 3.70 -3.30 9.05
CA ILE A 113 3.85 -2.48 7.84
C ILE A 113 3.06 -1.18 7.88
N ALA A 114 1.94 -1.13 8.61
CA ALA A 114 1.08 0.03 8.64
C ALA A 114 1.71 1.15 9.47
N ASP A 115 1.82 2.34 8.89
CA ASP A 115 2.28 3.54 9.60
C ASP A 115 1.24 3.99 10.63
N ILE A 116 -0.04 3.83 10.28
CA ILE A 116 -1.17 4.13 11.16
C ILE A 116 -1.95 2.83 11.38
N PRO A 117 -1.78 2.18 12.56
CA PRO A 117 -2.44 0.92 12.82
C PRO A 117 -3.93 1.12 13.14
N ILE A 118 -4.78 0.40 12.41
CA ILE A 118 -6.22 0.32 12.67
C ILE A 118 -6.52 -1.03 13.32
N ASP A 119 -6.67 -1.03 14.64
CA ASP A 119 -6.90 -2.24 15.42
C ASP A 119 -8.38 -2.65 15.41
N HIS A 120 -8.86 -3.09 14.26
CA HIS A 120 -10.22 -3.59 14.14
C HIS A 120 -10.29 -4.81 13.22
N PRO A 121 -10.96 -5.91 13.61
CA PRO A 121 -11.01 -7.14 12.82
C PRO A 121 -11.67 -6.95 11.45
N SER A 122 -12.63 -6.03 11.33
CA SER A 122 -13.25 -5.71 10.04
C SER A 122 -12.34 -4.88 9.11
N CYS A 123 -11.17 -4.44 9.56
CA CYS A 123 -10.21 -3.74 8.70
C CYS A 123 -9.24 -4.71 8.01
N SER A 124 -9.02 -4.50 6.72
CA SER A 124 -7.99 -5.19 5.93
C SER A 124 -6.58 -4.96 6.48
N LYS A 125 -5.66 -5.88 6.14
CA LYS A 125 -4.22 -5.77 6.49
C LYS A 125 -3.63 -4.46 5.98
N GLN A 126 -3.85 -4.19 4.70
CA GLN A 126 -3.64 -2.92 4.01
C GLN A 126 -5.04 -2.42 3.62
N HIS A 127 -5.53 -1.35 4.24
CA HIS A 127 -6.92 -0.90 4.13
C HIS A 127 -7.03 0.32 3.21
N ALA A 128 -6.32 1.38 3.54
CA ALA A 128 -6.30 2.62 2.77
C ALA A 128 -4.92 3.27 2.85
N VAL A 129 -4.65 4.20 1.95
CA VAL A 129 -3.44 5.03 1.98
C VAL A 129 -3.84 6.49 1.96
N LEU A 130 -3.29 7.24 2.91
CA LEU A 130 -3.33 8.69 2.88
C LEU A 130 -2.12 9.15 2.06
N GLN A 131 -2.37 9.81 0.93
CA GLN A 131 -1.36 10.26 -0.02
C GLN A 131 -1.38 11.78 -0.14
N TYR A 132 -0.23 12.41 -0.01
CA TYR A 132 -0.06 13.82 -0.38
C TYR A 132 0.35 13.94 -1.84
N LYS A 133 -0.41 14.71 -2.61
CA LYS A 133 -0.15 14.96 -4.03
C LYS A 133 0.01 16.44 -4.29
N LEU A 134 0.88 16.79 -5.24
CA LEU A 134 0.90 18.13 -5.81
C LEU A 134 -0.31 18.29 -6.72
N ALA A 135 -1.22 19.19 -6.36
CA ALA A 135 -2.41 19.50 -7.16
C ALA A 135 -2.40 20.98 -7.52
N ASP A 136 -2.96 21.28 -8.70
CA ASP A 136 -3.22 22.64 -9.10
C ASP A 136 -4.37 23.20 -8.24
N TYR A 137 -4.30 24.48 -7.88
CA TYR A 137 -5.34 25.19 -7.16
C TYR A 137 -5.52 26.57 -7.77
N GLU A 138 -6.76 27.01 -7.85
CA GLU A 138 -7.09 28.35 -8.32
C GLU A 138 -6.90 29.36 -7.18
N ARG A 139 -6.12 30.41 -7.44
CA ARG A 139 -5.95 31.53 -6.52
C ARG A 139 -7.12 32.51 -6.67
N THR A 140 -7.26 33.39 -5.69
CA THR A 140 -8.26 34.48 -5.70
C THR A 140 -8.06 35.47 -6.85
N ASP A 141 -6.87 35.49 -7.45
CA ASP A 141 -6.51 36.32 -8.61
C ASP A 141 -6.78 35.61 -9.97
N GLY A 142 -7.37 34.40 -9.95
CA GLY A 142 -7.63 33.58 -11.14
C GLY A 142 -6.39 32.88 -11.72
N THR A 143 -5.21 33.03 -11.10
CA THR A 143 -4.01 32.32 -11.53
C THR A 143 -3.97 30.90 -10.97
N ILE A 144 -3.37 29.99 -11.74
CA ILE A 144 -3.16 28.60 -11.30
C ILE A 144 -1.90 28.55 -10.42
N GLY A 145 -2.09 28.12 -9.17
CA GLY A 145 -1.02 27.77 -8.25
C GLY A 145 -0.88 26.28 -8.09
N ARG A 146 0.23 25.83 -7.50
CA ARG A 146 0.43 24.44 -7.10
C ARG A 146 0.49 24.32 -5.59
N LYS A 147 -0.28 23.41 -5.02
CA LYS A 147 -0.31 23.15 -3.58
C LYS A 147 -0.32 21.65 -3.32
N VAL A 148 0.40 21.24 -2.29
CA VAL A 148 0.35 19.85 -1.84
C VAL A 148 -0.93 19.65 -1.03
N LYS A 149 -1.78 18.74 -1.50
CA LYS A 149 -3.08 18.42 -0.89
C LYS A 149 -3.12 16.95 -0.43
N PRO A 150 -3.79 16.66 0.69
CA PRO A 150 -4.01 15.29 1.15
C PRO A 150 -5.14 14.62 0.37
N TYR A 151 -4.96 13.34 0.08
CA TYR A 151 -5.96 12.47 -0.52
C TYR A 151 -6.03 11.16 0.26
N ILE A 152 -7.22 10.54 0.27
CA ILE A 152 -7.40 9.15 0.72
C ILE A 152 -7.69 8.28 -0.49
N ILE A 153 -7.11 7.09 -0.52
CA ILE A 153 -7.45 6.03 -1.47
C ILE A 153 -7.69 4.73 -0.72
N ASP A 154 -8.83 4.08 -0.98
CA ASP A 154 -9.13 2.76 -0.44
C ASP A 154 -8.48 1.67 -1.31
N LEU A 155 -7.75 0.74 -0.67
CA LEU A 155 -6.99 -0.32 -1.34
C LEU A 155 -7.82 -1.60 -1.53
N GLU A 156 -9.08 -1.43 -1.94
CA GLU A 156 -10.09 -2.48 -2.01
C GLU A 156 -10.22 -3.20 -0.66
N SER A 157 -10.50 -2.42 0.36
CA SER A 157 -10.72 -2.98 1.68
C SER A 157 -12.02 -3.79 1.72
N ALA A 158 -12.06 -4.84 2.54
CA ALA A 158 -13.20 -5.76 2.58
C ALA A 158 -14.51 -5.07 3.01
N ASN A 159 -14.42 -4.10 3.93
CA ASN A 159 -15.56 -3.39 4.49
C ASN A 159 -15.62 -1.91 4.10
N GLY A 160 -14.74 -1.46 3.20
CA GLY A 160 -14.70 -0.08 2.70
C GLY A 160 -14.13 0.93 3.69
N THR A 161 -13.81 2.09 3.13
CA THR A 161 -13.48 3.33 3.84
C THR A 161 -14.67 4.30 3.74
N TYR A 162 -14.87 5.09 4.78
CA TYR A 162 -15.93 6.09 4.87
C TYR A 162 -15.31 7.46 5.13
N LEU A 163 -15.77 8.46 4.37
CA LEU A 163 -15.42 9.87 4.50
C LEU A 163 -16.70 10.63 4.83
N ASN A 164 -16.74 11.32 5.96
CA ASN A 164 -17.92 12.05 6.44
C ASN A 164 -19.19 11.17 6.47
N ASN A 165 -19.03 9.91 6.93
CA ASN A 165 -20.05 8.86 6.97
C ASN A 165 -20.53 8.32 5.60
N GLU A 166 -19.98 8.81 4.49
CA GLU A 166 -20.26 8.30 3.16
C GLU A 166 -19.18 7.31 2.71
N ARG A 167 -19.59 6.17 2.14
CA ARG A 167 -18.65 5.18 1.64
C ARG A 167 -18.01 5.69 0.36
N ILE A 168 -16.67 5.72 0.32
CA ILE A 168 -15.92 6.11 -0.87
C ILE A 168 -15.67 4.93 -1.81
N GLU A 169 -15.47 5.22 -3.10
CA GLU A 169 -15.13 4.20 -4.10
C GLU A 169 -13.70 3.67 -3.90
N PRO A 170 -13.48 2.36 -4.04
CA PRO A 170 -12.14 1.79 -4.01
C PRO A 170 -11.29 2.26 -5.19
N ARG A 171 -9.96 2.28 -5.02
CA ARG A 171 -8.96 2.65 -6.04
C ARG A 171 -9.08 4.07 -6.61
N ARG A 172 -9.89 4.94 -6.00
CA ARG A 172 -10.04 6.34 -6.39
C ARG A 172 -9.49 7.27 -5.31
N TYR A 173 -8.84 8.35 -5.74
CA TYR A 173 -8.36 9.39 -4.83
C TYR A 173 -9.49 10.36 -4.49
N TYR A 174 -9.74 10.53 -3.19
CA TYR A 174 -10.67 11.54 -2.67
C TYR A 174 -9.86 12.61 -1.94
N GLU A 175 -10.06 13.89 -2.29
CA GLU A 175 -9.40 15.02 -1.63
C GLU A 175 -9.91 15.11 -0.18
N LEU A 176 -8.99 15.14 0.77
CA LEU A 176 -9.33 15.38 2.17
C LEU A 176 -9.25 16.88 2.46
N LYS A 177 -10.24 17.37 3.17
CA LYS A 177 -10.34 18.74 3.65
C LYS A 177 -10.16 18.78 5.16
N GLU A 178 -10.04 20.00 5.64
CA GLU A 178 -10.05 20.24 7.07
C GLU A 178 -11.41 19.86 7.68
N ARG A 179 -11.39 19.31 8.89
CA ARG A 179 -12.56 18.83 9.66
C ARG A 179 -13.24 17.60 9.08
N ASP A 180 -12.71 17.02 8.00
CA ASP A 180 -13.20 15.75 7.49
C ASP A 180 -13.00 14.63 8.51
N VAL A 181 -13.97 13.72 8.56
CA VAL A 181 -14.01 12.56 9.44
C VAL A 181 -13.80 11.30 8.61
N LEU A 182 -12.77 10.53 8.95
CA LEU A 182 -12.49 9.24 8.34
C LEU A 182 -12.90 8.10 9.28
N LYS A 183 -13.51 7.06 8.71
CA LYS A 183 -13.87 5.82 9.40
C LYS A 183 -13.55 4.62 8.50
N PHE A 184 -13.08 3.54 9.11
CA PHE A 184 -12.58 2.37 8.39
C PHE A 184 -13.37 1.12 8.78
N GLY A 185 -13.99 0.49 7.79
CA GLY A 185 -14.92 -0.62 7.98
C GLY A 185 -15.93 -0.34 9.10
N PHE A 186 -16.08 -1.32 9.99
CA PHE A 186 -16.95 -1.23 11.17
C PHE A 186 -16.22 -0.76 12.44
N SER A 187 -15.08 -0.08 12.32
CA SER A 187 -14.39 0.44 13.50
C SER A 187 -15.24 1.50 14.20
N SER A 188 -15.24 1.49 15.53
CA SER A 188 -15.80 2.58 16.34
C SER A 188 -14.87 3.79 16.44
N ARG A 189 -13.67 3.72 15.83
CA ARG A 189 -12.71 4.82 15.81
C ARG A 189 -13.01 5.76 14.65
N GLU A 190 -13.05 7.04 14.96
CA GLU A 190 -13.21 8.12 13.98
C GLU A 190 -11.94 8.97 13.98
N TYR A 191 -11.50 9.39 12.80
CA TYR A 191 -10.27 10.16 12.65
C TYR A 191 -10.62 11.52 12.05
N VAL A 192 -10.50 12.57 12.87
CA VAL A 192 -10.75 13.93 12.42
C VAL A 192 -9.45 14.53 11.90
N MET A 193 -9.49 15.10 10.70
CA MET A 193 -8.34 15.71 10.05
C MET A 193 -8.28 17.22 10.28
N LEU A 194 -7.19 17.69 10.90
CA LEU A 194 -6.98 19.12 11.17
C LEU A 194 -5.55 19.53 10.83
N HIS A 195 -5.33 20.82 10.64
CA HIS A 195 -4.00 21.39 10.45
C HIS A 195 -3.74 22.59 11.37
N GLU A 196 -2.49 23.01 11.48
CA GLU A 196 -2.08 24.09 12.39
C GLU A 196 -2.86 25.40 12.24
N ARG A 197 -3.35 25.74 11.04
CA ARG A 197 -4.12 26.98 10.82
C ARG A 197 -5.57 26.91 11.31
N SER A 198 -6.05 25.73 11.68
CA SER A 198 -7.40 25.49 12.17
C SER A 198 -7.62 26.03 13.58
N LEU A 199 -6.54 26.21 14.33
CA LEU A 199 -6.58 26.59 15.75
C LEU A 199 -6.79 28.09 15.98
N ASN A 200 -6.82 28.91 14.93
CA ASN A 200 -6.83 30.38 15.05
C ASN A 200 -8.14 31.03 14.59
N THR A 201 -9.17 30.26 14.24
CA THR A 201 -10.41 30.83 13.68
C THR A 201 -11.45 31.19 14.73
N GLU A 202 -11.27 30.79 15.99
CA GLU A 202 -12.29 31.00 17.06
C GLU A 202 -12.09 32.26 17.92
N GLU A 203 -11.07 33.10 17.66
CA GLU A 203 -10.82 34.33 18.44
C GLU A 203 -11.12 35.66 17.71
N ASN A 204 -11.64 35.65 16.47
CA ASN A 204 -11.89 36.89 15.70
C ASN A 204 -13.38 37.24 15.49
N GLN A 205 -14.23 36.93 16.47
CA GLN A 205 -15.57 37.51 16.58
C GLN A 205 -15.61 38.48 17.77
N GLU A 206 -14.78 39.53 17.73
CA GLU A 206 -15.06 40.71 18.54
C GLU A 206 -16.21 41.49 17.88
N GLU A 207 -17.34 41.47 18.56
CA GLU A 207 -18.52 42.31 18.33
C GLU A 207 -18.10 43.76 17.99
N PRO A 208 -18.61 44.39 16.92
CA PRO A 208 -18.46 45.82 16.77
C PRO A 208 -19.27 46.50 17.88
N THR A 209 -18.58 46.96 18.91
CA THR A 209 -19.12 47.82 19.97
C THR A 209 -19.74 49.06 19.31
N SER A 210 -21.06 49.12 19.23
CA SER A 210 -21.77 50.34 18.88
C SER A 210 -21.72 51.29 20.07
N SER A 211 -20.74 52.19 20.07
CA SER A 211 -20.72 53.33 20.96
C SER A 211 -20.41 54.61 20.20
N ASN A 212 -21.46 55.44 20.13
CA ASN A 212 -21.50 56.90 20.11
C ASN A 212 -21.28 57.62 18.78
N GLU A 213 -22.37 58.22 18.27
CA GLU A 213 -22.31 59.61 17.80
C GLU A 213 -23.42 60.42 18.48
N ASP A 214 -22.96 61.41 19.24
CA ASP A 214 -23.68 62.46 19.94
C ASP A 214 -23.77 63.68 19.01
N SER A 215 -24.99 64.23 18.85
CA SER A 215 -25.41 65.60 18.47
C SER A 215 -24.80 66.33 17.24
N PRO A 216 -25.60 67.18 16.54
CA PRO A 216 -25.67 68.58 16.96
C PRO A 216 -27.03 69.32 16.76
N GLU A 217 -27.17 70.37 17.60
CA GLU A 217 -27.97 71.62 17.54
C GLU A 217 -29.47 71.62 17.17
#